data_AF-C8P8F7-F1
#
_entry.id   AF-C8P8F7-F1
#
_cell.length_a   1.000
_cell.length_b   1.000
_cell.length_c   1.000
_cell.angle_alpha   90.00
_cell.angle_beta   90.00
_cell.angle_gamma   90.00
#
_symmetry.space_group_name_H-M   'P 1'
#
loop_
_entity.id
_entity.type
_entity.pdbx_description
1 polymer ?
#
loop_
_entity_poly.entity_id
_entity_poly.type
_entity_poly.pdbx_seq_one_letter_code
_entity_poly.pdbx_strand_id
1 'polypeptide(L)'
;MPSSKVHFKLYKAKKNWVSAGLVTTAVLAGLTLGTAKSNDVVAHADTTPVATQTVSQQTTNDAATQSATTVEQAQQAANDAHAAANKADQLRNNAKTDWDKKVTHQNNLDTAAANAQEKANNAKSDWDKKITHQSNLDTAAANAQEKANNAKSDWDKKITHQSNLDTVAANAQEKANNAKSAWDKATTHQSNLDQAAAKAQEQANNAKSAWDKATTHQSNLDQAAAKAQEKANNAKSDWDKKITHQANLEQAAEQLREQLENAKSDQTFARENETNATGALQDFWPVLNDARGGQKAPHDIADELYPIVMAANGLPAYEKVNDAMTAVSNWADDSNNASLKQAALDKLTDAFSALSSSMAQANNASRQADEKVTSLQQQLDQLNVKAQEAANQADAAGQLFNDRNNDAIKAQKAAADYRAVSDAAGQL
;
A
#
# COMPACT_ATOMS: atom_id res chain seq x y z
N MET A 1 -13.54 -23.67 4.38
CA MET A 1 -13.37 -24.88 3.52
C MET A 1 -12.42 -24.52 2.38
N PRO A 2 -11.32 -25.26 2.15
CA PRO A 2 -10.38 -24.96 1.07
C PRO A 2 -10.85 -25.52 -0.28
N SER A 3 -10.73 -24.74 -1.36
CA SER A 3 -11.02 -25.19 -2.73
C SER A 3 -9.73 -25.65 -3.41
N SER A 4 -9.68 -26.92 -3.80
CA SER A 4 -8.55 -27.49 -4.53
C SER A 4 -8.61 -27.13 -6.03
N LYS A 5 -7.51 -26.58 -6.56
CA LYS A 5 -7.31 -26.39 -8.00
C LYS A 5 -6.27 -27.38 -8.52
N VAL A 6 -6.65 -28.12 -9.57
CA VAL A 6 -5.83 -29.17 -10.17
C VAL A 6 -4.94 -28.58 -11.26
N HIS A 7 -3.62 -28.83 -11.19
CA HIS A 7 -2.67 -28.37 -12.21
C HIS A 7 -2.40 -29.47 -13.24
N PHE A 8 -2.77 -29.22 -14.50
CA PHE A 8 -2.33 -30.03 -15.64
C PHE A 8 -0.96 -29.53 -16.16
N LYS A 9 -0.07 -30.47 -16.49
CA LYS A 9 1.19 -30.21 -17.21
C LYS A 9 1.14 -30.92 -18.56
N LEU A 10 1.38 -30.19 -19.65
CA LEU A 10 1.62 -30.78 -20.97
C LEU A 10 3.12 -31.01 -21.19
N TYR A 11 3.45 -32.14 -21.82
CA TYR A 11 4.80 -32.46 -22.32
C TYR A 11 4.96 -32.01 -23.78
N LYS A 12 6.20 -31.66 -24.18
CA LYS A 12 6.59 -31.53 -25.59
C LYS A 12 7.44 -32.73 -26.02
N ALA A 13 7.13 -33.27 -27.20
CA ALA A 13 7.89 -34.35 -27.83
C ALA A 13 8.79 -33.82 -28.98
N LYS A 14 9.87 -34.55 -29.29
CA LYS A 14 10.84 -34.25 -30.37
C LYS A 14 10.36 -34.81 -31.72
N LYS A 15 10.88 -34.28 -32.85
CA LYS A 15 11.33 -35.06 -34.02
C LYS A 15 12.09 -34.20 -35.04
N ASN A 16 13.23 -34.72 -35.51
CA ASN A 16 13.91 -34.35 -36.77
C ASN A 16 13.82 -35.57 -37.70
N TRP A 17 13.74 -35.38 -39.02
CA TRP A 17 14.00 -36.43 -40.03
C TRP A 17 14.63 -35.83 -41.30
N VAL A 18 15.40 -36.66 -42.02
CA VAL A 18 16.13 -36.36 -43.27
C VAL A 18 15.99 -37.57 -44.21
N SER A 19 16.01 -37.37 -45.53
CA SER A 19 16.04 -38.45 -46.54
C SER A 19 16.74 -38.01 -47.84
N ALA A 20 17.20 -38.97 -48.66
CA ALA A 20 18.06 -38.75 -49.84
C ALA A 20 17.96 -39.90 -50.89
N GLY A 21 18.58 -39.72 -52.07
CA GLY A 21 18.69 -40.72 -53.18
C GLY A 21 17.81 -40.40 -54.41
N LEU A 22 18.00 -40.95 -55.62
CA LEU A 22 19.10 -41.76 -56.19
C LEU A 22 19.14 -41.61 -57.76
N VAL A 23 19.63 -42.59 -58.55
CA VAL A 23 20.19 -42.42 -59.92
C VAL A 23 19.77 -43.54 -60.94
N THR A 24 20.02 -43.36 -62.27
CA THR A 24 20.65 -44.32 -63.27
C THR A 24 19.91 -44.74 -64.58
N THR A 25 20.68 -44.91 -65.71
CA THR A 25 20.50 -45.77 -66.94
C THR A 25 19.47 -45.37 -68.06
N ALA A 26 19.54 -45.76 -69.37
CA ALA A 26 20.26 -46.83 -70.13
C ALA A 26 20.81 -46.47 -71.57
N VAL A 27 20.87 -47.40 -72.57
CA VAL A 27 21.81 -47.41 -73.77
C VAL A 27 21.23 -48.13 -75.06
N LEU A 28 21.94 -48.08 -76.23
CA LEU A 28 21.88 -48.88 -77.52
C LEU A 28 21.04 -48.36 -78.75
N ALA A 29 21.22 -48.76 -80.05
CA ALA A 29 22.37 -49.16 -80.93
C ALA A 29 21.97 -49.53 -82.42
N GLY A 30 22.92 -49.49 -83.41
CA GLY A 30 22.93 -50.24 -84.72
C GLY A 30 22.20 -49.67 -85.98
N LEU A 31 22.38 -50.12 -87.25
CA LEU A 31 23.43 -50.90 -87.97
C LEU A 31 23.32 -50.82 -89.55
N THR A 32 24.25 -51.44 -90.29
CA THR A 32 24.82 -51.28 -91.69
C THR A 32 24.18 -51.92 -92.98
N LEU A 33 24.67 -51.48 -94.18
CA LEU A 33 24.93 -52.19 -95.50
C LEU A 33 23.77 -52.73 -96.40
N GLY A 34 23.94 -53.05 -97.72
CA GLY A 34 24.99 -52.70 -98.73
C GLY A 34 25.23 -53.67 -99.94
N THR A 35 25.69 -53.16 -101.13
CA THR A 35 26.29 -53.86 -102.33
C THR A 35 25.32 -54.61 -103.32
N ALA A 36 25.64 -55.13 -104.55
CA ALA A 36 26.86 -55.27 -105.40
C ALA A 36 26.60 -55.62 -106.93
N LYS A 37 27.60 -55.41 -107.84
CA LYS A 37 28.03 -56.26 -109.04
C LYS A 37 27.07 -56.47 -110.27
N SER A 38 27.47 -56.96 -111.48
CA SER A 38 28.75 -57.38 -112.15
C SER A 38 28.66 -57.51 -113.71
N ASN A 39 29.80 -57.50 -114.44
CA ASN A 39 30.35 -58.44 -115.50
C ASN A 39 29.43 -59.09 -116.59
N ASP A 40 29.80 -59.68 -117.77
CA ASP A 40 31.02 -59.93 -118.61
C ASP A 40 30.56 -60.64 -119.96
N VAL A 41 31.31 -61.04 -121.02
CA VAL A 41 32.58 -60.69 -121.73
C VAL A 41 32.73 -61.59 -123.02
N VAL A 42 33.71 -61.36 -123.94
CA VAL A 42 34.18 -62.25 -125.07
C VAL A 42 33.22 -62.40 -126.30
N ALA A 43 33.59 -62.10 -127.56
CA ALA A 43 34.52 -62.69 -128.58
C ALA A 43 33.99 -63.99 -129.26
N HIS A 44 34.49 -64.57 -130.37
CA HIS A 44 35.77 -64.46 -131.12
C HIS A 44 35.62 -65.10 -132.55
N ALA A 45 36.56 -64.84 -133.49
CA ALA A 45 37.02 -65.76 -134.57
C ALA A 45 36.02 -66.20 -135.71
N ASP A 46 36.40 -66.88 -136.81
CA ASP A 46 37.59 -66.86 -137.71
C ASP A 46 37.35 -67.84 -138.92
N THR A 47 38.26 -67.88 -139.91
CA THR A 47 38.52 -68.92 -140.94
C THR A 47 37.76 -68.97 -142.28
N THR A 48 38.53 -69.32 -143.33
CA THR A 48 38.17 -69.66 -144.72
C THR A 48 37.98 -71.19 -144.88
N PRO A 49 37.29 -71.73 -145.93
CA PRO A 49 37.94 -72.27 -147.15
C PRO A 49 37.07 -72.16 -148.47
N VAL A 50 37.55 -72.07 -149.73
CA VAL A 50 38.30 -72.97 -150.67
C VAL A 50 37.46 -73.99 -151.50
N ALA A 51 37.67 -74.00 -152.84
CA ALA A 51 37.34 -75.03 -153.88
C ALA A 51 35.85 -75.21 -154.33
N THR A 52 35.45 -75.81 -155.48
CA THR A 52 36.14 -76.53 -156.60
C THR A 52 35.27 -76.65 -157.89
N GLN A 53 35.87 -76.61 -159.11
CA GLN A 53 35.51 -77.38 -160.34
C GLN A 53 34.06 -77.25 -160.98
N THR A 54 33.67 -77.81 -162.16
CA THR A 54 34.35 -78.55 -163.26
C THR A 54 33.80 -78.26 -164.69
N VAL A 55 34.40 -78.90 -165.71
CA VAL A 55 34.29 -78.81 -167.19
C VAL A 55 33.16 -79.64 -167.88
N SER A 56 32.61 -79.18 -169.03
CA SER A 56 32.21 -79.92 -170.29
C SER A 56 31.23 -79.09 -171.18
N GLN A 57 31.09 -79.19 -172.52
CA GLN A 57 31.64 -80.08 -173.57
C GLN A 57 31.55 -79.43 -174.99
N GLN A 58 32.52 -79.67 -175.90
CA GLN A 58 32.46 -79.58 -177.41
C GLN A 58 32.05 -78.23 -178.08
N THR A 59 32.45 -77.80 -179.31
CA THR A 59 33.17 -78.30 -180.52
C THR A 59 33.42 -77.06 -181.45
N THR A 60 34.32 -76.92 -182.46
CA THR A 60 35.46 -77.67 -183.07
C THR A 60 36.24 -76.73 -184.05
N ASN A 61 37.51 -77.04 -184.37
CA ASN A 61 38.32 -76.57 -185.55
C ASN A 61 38.65 -75.04 -185.64
N ASP A 62 39.76 -74.56 -186.26
CA ASP A 62 40.92 -75.22 -186.89
C ASP A 62 42.21 -74.35 -186.90
N ALA A 63 43.36 -74.99 -187.18
CA ALA A 63 44.64 -74.48 -187.72
C ALA A 63 45.21 -73.05 -187.43
N ALA A 64 46.20 -72.99 -186.52
CA ALA A 64 47.55 -72.38 -186.63
C ALA A 64 47.87 -70.97 -187.24
N THR A 65 48.91 -70.31 -186.67
CA THR A 65 49.75 -69.21 -187.23
C THR A 65 49.20 -67.76 -187.06
N GLN A 66 49.89 -66.72 -186.54
CA GLN A 66 51.06 -66.56 -185.64
C GLN A 66 51.13 -65.08 -185.13
N SER A 67 51.56 -64.86 -183.88
CA SER A 67 52.39 -63.71 -183.42
C SER A 67 51.97 -62.22 -183.64
N ALA A 68 50.70 -61.79 -183.43
CA ALA A 68 50.38 -60.33 -183.46
C ALA A 68 49.37 -59.78 -182.44
N THR A 69 48.28 -60.49 -182.12
CA THR A 69 47.06 -59.86 -181.53
C THR A 69 46.89 -59.98 -180.02
N THR A 70 47.77 -60.70 -179.30
CA THR A 70 47.59 -61.01 -177.86
C THR A 70 47.70 -59.79 -176.92
N VAL A 71 48.13 -58.63 -177.43
CA VAL A 71 48.32 -57.40 -176.62
C VAL A 71 46.99 -56.74 -176.25
N GLU A 72 46.00 -56.74 -177.13
CA GLU A 72 44.72 -56.04 -176.90
C GLU A 72 43.86 -56.70 -175.81
N GLN A 73 43.90 -58.04 -175.72
CA GLN A 73 43.18 -58.77 -174.67
C GLN A 73 43.78 -58.53 -173.27
N ALA A 74 45.09 -58.30 -173.18
CA ALA A 74 45.73 -57.89 -171.92
C ALA A 74 45.31 -56.47 -171.49
N GLN A 75 45.15 -55.55 -172.46
CA GLN A 75 44.73 -54.17 -172.18
C GLN A 75 43.29 -54.08 -171.66
N GLN A 76 42.37 -54.91 -172.16
CA GLN A 76 40.99 -54.94 -171.66
C GLN A 76 40.91 -55.42 -170.21
N ALA A 77 41.63 -56.49 -169.86
CA ALA A 77 41.67 -57.02 -168.49
C ALA A 77 42.24 -56.00 -167.47
N ALA A 78 43.20 -55.17 -167.90
CA ALA A 78 43.74 -54.09 -167.06
C ALA A 78 42.69 -53.00 -166.75
N ASN A 79 41.80 -52.69 -167.70
CA ASN A 79 40.73 -51.70 -167.52
C ASN A 79 39.69 -52.19 -166.49
N ASP A 80 39.29 -53.46 -166.58
CA ASP A 80 38.31 -54.06 -165.66
C ASP A 80 38.84 -54.12 -164.20
N ALA A 81 40.14 -54.42 -164.04
CA ALA A 81 40.81 -54.36 -162.73
C ALA A 81 40.82 -52.94 -162.14
N HIS A 82 40.99 -51.91 -162.98
CA HIS A 82 40.95 -50.51 -162.56
C HIS A 82 39.54 -50.06 -162.13
N ALA A 83 38.49 -50.57 -162.78
CA ALA A 83 37.11 -50.34 -162.37
C ALA A 83 36.78 -50.99 -161.01
N ALA A 84 37.32 -52.19 -160.75
CA ALA A 84 37.15 -52.88 -159.46
C ALA A 84 37.79 -52.11 -158.29
N ALA A 85 39.00 -51.56 -158.48
CA ALA A 85 39.70 -50.77 -157.46
C ALA A 85 38.90 -49.54 -157.02
N ASN A 86 38.40 -48.75 -157.97
CA ASN A 86 37.59 -47.55 -157.68
C ASN A 86 36.32 -47.87 -156.87
N LYS A 87 35.72 -49.05 -157.07
CA LYS A 87 34.54 -49.49 -156.31
C LYS A 87 34.88 -49.91 -154.87
N ALA A 88 36.10 -50.40 -154.61
CA ALA A 88 36.57 -50.73 -153.27
C ALA A 88 36.79 -49.47 -152.41
N ASP A 89 37.39 -48.42 -152.95
CA ASP A 89 37.61 -47.17 -152.20
C ASP A 89 36.30 -46.43 -151.87
N GLN A 90 35.27 -46.50 -152.73
CA GLN A 90 33.94 -46.00 -152.38
C GLN A 90 33.34 -46.71 -151.15
N LEU A 91 33.43 -48.04 -151.09
CA LEU A 91 32.94 -48.82 -149.95
C LEU A 91 33.72 -48.50 -148.66
N ARG A 92 35.05 -48.35 -148.76
CA ARG A 92 35.92 -47.95 -147.65
C ARG A 92 35.55 -46.57 -147.08
N ASN A 93 35.30 -45.59 -147.94
CA ASN A 93 34.95 -44.24 -147.52
C ASN A 93 33.60 -44.20 -146.79
N ASN A 94 32.58 -44.87 -147.34
CA ASN A 94 31.27 -44.98 -146.69
C ASN A 94 31.35 -45.63 -145.29
N ALA A 95 32.13 -46.70 -145.15
CA ALA A 95 32.33 -47.39 -143.87
C ALA A 95 32.99 -46.48 -142.82
N LYS A 96 33.93 -45.60 -143.21
CA LYS A 96 34.51 -44.61 -142.29
C LYS A 96 33.47 -43.58 -141.83
N THR A 97 32.68 -43.02 -142.75
CA THR A 97 31.67 -42.00 -142.41
C THR A 97 30.65 -42.50 -141.38
N ASP A 98 30.24 -43.77 -141.45
CA ASP A 98 29.31 -44.35 -140.47
C ASP A 98 29.97 -44.68 -139.12
N TRP A 99 31.27 -44.99 -139.09
CA TRP A 99 32.02 -45.11 -137.83
C TRP A 99 32.14 -43.77 -137.11
N ASP A 100 32.50 -42.71 -137.84
CA ASP A 100 32.63 -41.34 -137.29
C ASP A 100 31.29 -40.87 -136.65
N LYS A 101 30.15 -41.12 -137.31
CA LYS A 101 28.80 -40.85 -136.75
C LYS A 101 28.55 -41.59 -135.43
N LYS A 102 28.88 -42.88 -135.36
CA LYS A 102 28.64 -43.69 -134.14
C LYS A 102 29.47 -43.21 -132.95
N VAL A 103 30.73 -42.84 -133.18
CA VAL A 103 31.58 -42.24 -132.15
C VAL A 103 31.01 -40.91 -131.66
N THR A 104 30.52 -40.04 -132.56
CA THR A 104 29.85 -38.79 -132.17
C THR A 104 28.59 -39.04 -131.33
N HIS A 105 27.79 -40.05 -131.66
CA HIS A 105 26.59 -40.40 -130.89
C HIS A 105 26.92 -40.90 -129.48
N GLN A 106 27.99 -41.69 -129.32
CA GLN A 106 28.39 -42.20 -127.99
C GLN A 106 28.81 -41.04 -127.07
N ASN A 107 29.69 -40.15 -127.53
CA ASN A 107 30.17 -39.00 -126.75
C ASN A 107 29.02 -38.10 -126.24
N ASN A 108 27.96 -37.96 -127.04
CA ASN A 108 26.76 -37.20 -126.63
C ASN A 108 25.94 -37.90 -125.54
N LEU A 109 25.85 -39.24 -125.56
CA LEU A 109 25.20 -40.02 -124.49
C LEU A 109 25.99 -39.94 -123.18
N ASP A 110 27.32 -40.08 -123.25
CA ASP A 110 28.19 -40.02 -122.08
C ASP A 110 28.15 -38.62 -121.42
N THR A 111 28.11 -37.57 -122.25
CA THR A 111 27.91 -36.18 -121.80
C THR A 111 26.54 -35.99 -121.13
N ALA A 112 25.47 -36.60 -121.67
CA ALA A 112 24.14 -36.52 -121.07
C ALA A 112 24.07 -37.26 -119.72
N ALA A 113 24.71 -38.43 -119.61
CA ALA A 113 24.79 -39.21 -118.37
C ALA A 113 25.53 -38.45 -117.26
N ALA A 114 26.68 -37.83 -117.58
CA ALA A 114 27.43 -37.01 -116.63
C ALA A 114 26.59 -35.84 -116.07
N ASN A 115 25.90 -35.10 -116.95
CA ASN A 115 25.01 -34.00 -116.57
C ASN A 115 23.81 -34.45 -115.72
N ALA A 116 23.31 -35.68 -115.93
CA ALA A 116 22.25 -36.25 -115.09
C ALA A 116 22.76 -36.62 -113.69
N GLN A 117 23.96 -37.20 -113.59
CA GLN A 117 24.58 -37.56 -112.31
C GLN A 117 24.91 -36.33 -111.46
N GLU A 118 25.39 -35.24 -112.07
CA GLU A 118 25.67 -34.00 -111.35
C GLU A 118 24.40 -33.40 -110.72
N LYS A 119 23.30 -33.35 -111.50
CA LYS A 119 21.99 -32.88 -111.01
C LYS A 119 21.46 -33.74 -109.86
N ALA A 120 21.63 -35.06 -109.91
CA ALA A 120 21.25 -35.95 -108.83
C ALA A 120 22.08 -35.70 -107.56
N ASN A 121 23.39 -35.51 -107.69
CA ASN A 121 24.29 -35.20 -106.57
C ASN A 121 23.93 -33.86 -105.90
N ASN A 122 23.65 -32.82 -106.70
CA ASN A 122 23.26 -31.50 -106.21
C ASN A 122 21.90 -31.54 -105.49
N ALA A 123 20.91 -32.23 -106.06
CA ALA A 123 19.61 -32.42 -105.42
C ALA A 123 19.70 -33.16 -104.07
N LYS A 124 20.59 -34.17 -103.97
CA LYS A 124 20.86 -34.84 -102.69
C LYS A 124 21.52 -33.88 -101.68
N SER A 125 22.51 -33.10 -102.09
CA SER A 125 23.19 -32.13 -101.22
C SER A 125 22.20 -31.13 -100.58
N ASP A 126 21.23 -30.63 -101.35
CA ASP A 126 20.22 -29.71 -100.85
C ASP A 126 19.16 -30.36 -99.94
N TRP A 127 18.89 -31.66 -100.11
CA TRP A 127 18.04 -32.43 -99.19
C TRP A 127 18.74 -32.67 -97.85
N ASP A 128 20.02 -33.07 -97.88
CA ASP A 128 20.83 -33.27 -96.67
C ASP A 128 20.98 -31.95 -95.87
N LYS A 129 21.15 -30.80 -96.54
CA LYS A 129 21.11 -29.46 -95.92
C LYS A 129 19.77 -29.16 -95.25
N LYS A 130 18.64 -29.48 -95.89
CA LYS A 130 17.29 -29.23 -95.35
C LYS A 130 17.00 -30.06 -94.10
N ILE A 131 17.40 -31.34 -94.07
CA ILE A 131 17.32 -32.18 -92.87
C ILE A 131 18.17 -31.60 -91.73
N THR A 132 19.40 -31.17 -92.05
CA THR A 132 20.30 -30.54 -91.07
C THR A 132 19.68 -29.26 -90.49
N HIS A 133 19.05 -28.43 -91.31
CA HIS A 133 18.33 -27.23 -90.87
C HIS A 133 17.12 -27.55 -89.98
N GLN A 134 16.33 -28.57 -90.31
CA GLN A 134 15.18 -28.98 -89.49
C GLN A 134 15.63 -29.47 -88.11
N SER A 135 16.64 -30.35 -88.04
CA SER A 135 17.21 -30.84 -86.78
C SER A 135 17.70 -29.70 -85.86
N ASN A 136 18.31 -28.67 -86.45
CA ASN A 136 18.73 -27.47 -85.71
C ASN A 136 17.53 -26.64 -85.19
N LEU A 137 16.44 -26.53 -85.95
CA LEU A 137 15.21 -25.87 -85.50
C LEU A 137 14.52 -26.63 -84.37
N ASP A 138 14.40 -27.96 -84.49
CA ASP A 138 13.80 -28.81 -83.46
C ASP A 138 14.60 -28.75 -82.15
N THR A 139 15.93 -28.76 -82.27
CA THR A 139 16.86 -28.54 -81.15
C THR A 139 16.70 -27.15 -80.53
N ALA A 140 16.54 -26.09 -81.34
CA ALA A 140 16.31 -24.74 -80.84
C ALA A 140 14.95 -24.61 -80.12
N ALA A 141 13.90 -25.25 -80.63
CA ALA A 141 12.57 -25.28 -80.02
C ALA A 141 12.58 -26.01 -78.66
N ALA A 142 13.25 -27.17 -78.57
CA ALA A 142 13.42 -27.89 -77.31
C ALA A 142 14.15 -27.02 -76.24
N ASN A 143 15.27 -26.40 -76.63
CA ASN A 143 16.02 -25.48 -75.76
C ASN A 143 15.20 -24.24 -75.32
N ALA A 144 14.29 -23.75 -76.17
CA ALA A 144 13.39 -22.65 -75.82
C ALA A 144 12.32 -23.09 -74.81
N GLN A 145 11.73 -24.28 -75.00
CA GLN A 145 10.75 -24.85 -74.08
C GLN A 145 11.34 -25.15 -72.70
N GLU A 146 12.57 -25.68 -72.64
CA GLU A 146 13.26 -25.91 -71.37
C GLU A 146 13.48 -24.61 -70.59
N LYS A 147 13.96 -23.55 -71.28
CA LYS A 147 14.14 -22.21 -70.68
C LYS A 147 12.82 -21.62 -70.18
N ALA A 148 11.72 -21.80 -70.92
CA ALA A 148 10.39 -21.36 -70.49
C ALA A 148 9.92 -22.12 -69.22
N ASN A 149 10.11 -23.44 -69.18
CA ASN A 149 9.77 -24.28 -68.03
C ASN A 149 10.59 -23.89 -66.78
N ASN A 150 11.89 -23.67 -66.94
CA ASN A 150 12.78 -23.25 -65.85
C ASN A 150 12.41 -21.84 -65.34
N ALA A 151 12.15 -20.88 -66.23
CA ALA A 151 11.69 -19.54 -65.86
C ALA A 151 10.35 -19.57 -65.11
N LYS A 152 9.40 -20.43 -65.52
CA LYS A 152 8.15 -20.65 -64.77
C LYS A 152 8.42 -21.23 -63.37
N SER A 153 9.26 -22.26 -63.27
CA SER A 153 9.62 -22.88 -61.98
C SER A 153 10.20 -21.86 -61.00
N ASP A 154 11.07 -20.95 -61.47
CA ASP A 154 11.66 -19.90 -60.62
C ASP A 154 10.67 -18.78 -60.27
N TRP A 155 9.67 -18.52 -61.11
CA TRP A 155 8.57 -17.61 -60.76
C TRP A 155 7.65 -18.22 -59.70
N ASP A 156 7.25 -19.48 -59.85
CA ASP A 156 6.43 -20.21 -58.87
C ASP A 156 7.14 -20.30 -57.49
N LYS A 157 8.47 -20.49 -57.47
CA LYS A 157 9.30 -20.41 -56.24
C LYS A 157 9.26 -19.03 -55.60
N LYS A 158 9.38 -17.95 -56.39
CA LYS A 158 9.34 -16.56 -55.89
C LYS A 158 7.98 -16.19 -55.30
N ILE A 159 6.88 -16.57 -55.95
CA ILE A 159 5.52 -16.44 -55.42
C ILE A 159 5.39 -17.14 -54.06
N THR A 160 5.87 -18.38 -53.97
CA THR A 160 5.85 -19.17 -52.72
C THR A 160 6.68 -18.51 -51.62
N HIS A 161 7.87 -17.98 -51.95
CA HIS A 161 8.73 -17.27 -51.00
C HIS A 161 8.08 -15.98 -50.48
N GLN A 162 7.42 -15.21 -51.34
CA GLN A 162 6.72 -13.98 -50.94
C GLN A 162 5.58 -14.30 -49.96
N SER A 163 4.71 -15.27 -50.28
CA SER A 163 3.61 -15.69 -49.40
C SER A 163 4.09 -16.14 -48.02
N ASN A 164 5.24 -16.81 -47.94
CA ASN A 164 5.89 -17.17 -46.68
C ASN A 164 6.40 -15.94 -45.91
N LEU A 165 7.00 -14.95 -46.58
CA LEU A 165 7.42 -13.69 -45.95
C LEU A 165 6.22 -12.89 -45.41
N ASP A 166 5.15 -12.77 -46.19
CA ASP A 166 3.93 -12.06 -45.80
C ASP A 166 3.28 -12.73 -44.57
N THR A 167 3.26 -14.07 -44.55
CA THR A 167 2.81 -14.87 -43.40
C THR A 167 3.68 -14.63 -42.16
N VAL A 168 5.01 -14.57 -42.31
CA VAL A 168 5.93 -14.27 -41.20
C VAL A 168 5.75 -12.83 -40.69
N ALA A 169 5.54 -11.85 -41.57
CA ALA A 169 5.29 -10.46 -41.23
C ALA A 169 3.97 -10.30 -40.44
N ALA A 170 2.89 -10.94 -40.88
CA ALA A 170 1.62 -10.95 -40.17
C ALA A 170 1.75 -11.55 -38.75
N ASN A 171 2.43 -12.70 -38.63
CA ASN A 171 2.72 -13.34 -37.34
C ASN A 171 3.62 -12.48 -36.43
N ALA A 172 4.52 -11.66 -36.98
CA ALA A 172 5.33 -10.73 -36.22
C ALA A 172 4.51 -9.53 -35.72
N GLN A 173 3.63 -8.97 -36.56
CA GLN A 173 2.75 -7.87 -36.19
C GLN A 173 1.75 -8.28 -35.10
N GLU A 174 1.17 -9.47 -35.18
CA GLU A 174 0.27 -9.98 -34.15
C GLU A 174 0.98 -10.10 -32.78
N LYS A 175 2.21 -10.63 -32.78
CA LYS A 175 3.04 -10.72 -31.56
C LYS A 175 3.40 -9.33 -31.00
N ALA A 176 3.70 -8.35 -31.87
CA ALA A 176 3.94 -6.98 -31.45
C ALA A 176 2.70 -6.34 -30.82
N ASN A 177 1.52 -6.52 -31.42
CA ASN A 177 0.24 -6.03 -30.90
C ASN A 177 -0.10 -6.68 -29.54
N ASN A 178 0.08 -8.00 -29.43
CA ASN A 178 -0.14 -8.75 -28.18
C ASN A 178 0.85 -8.31 -27.07
N ALA A 179 2.12 -8.10 -27.40
CA ALA A 179 3.12 -7.59 -26.47
C ALA A 179 2.80 -6.16 -26.00
N LYS A 180 2.35 -5.28 -26.90
CA LYS A 180 1.86 -3.95 -26.54
C LYS A 180 0.65 -4.02 -25.60
N SER A 181 -0.36 -4.82 -25.91
CA SER A 181 -1.53 -4.99 -25.02
C SER A 181 -1.16 -5.52 -23.64
N ALA A 182 -0.16 -6.41 -23.55
CA ALA A 182 0.36 -6.88 -22.27
C ALA A 182 1.12 -5.78 -21.49
N TRP A 183 1.91 -4.95 -22.18
CA TRP A 183 2.60 -3.81 -21.58
C TRP A 183 1.61 -2.73 -21.10
N ASP A 184 0.63 -2.36 -21.92
CA ASP A 184 -0.41 -1.38 -21.56
C ASP A 184 -1.15 -1.83 -20.28
N LYS A 185 -1.51 -3.13 -20.19
CA LYS A 185 -2.12 -3.73 -18.99
C LYS A 185 -1.20 -3.71 -17.76
N ALA A 186 0.09 -4.02 -17.94
CA ALA A 186 1.07 -3.97 -16.85
C ALA A 186 1.23 -2.54 -16.30
N THR A 187 1.30 -1.54 -17.17
CA THR A 187 1.36 -0.11 -16.82
C THR A 187 0.11 0.34 -16.05
N THR A 188 -1.10 -0.07 -16.49
CA THR A 188 -2.34 0.17 -15.71
C THR A 188 -2.29 -0.52 -14.34
N HIS A 189 -1.80 -1.76 -14.27
CA HIS A 189 -1.75 -2.51 -13.01
C HIS A 189 -0.73 -1.94 -12.02
N GLN A 190 0.38 -1.38 -12.49
CA GLN A 190 1.34 -0.64 -11.66
C GLN A 190 0.70 0.64 -11.11
N SER A 191 0.08 1.46 -11.97
CA SER A 191 -0.58 2.70 -11.52
C SER A 191 -1.68 2.47 -10.48
N ASN A 192 -2.41 1.35 -10.58
CA ASN A 192 -3.39 0.95 -9.56
C ASN A 192 -2.74 0.53 -8.23
N LEU A 193 -1.56 -0.10 -8.26
CA LEU A 193 -0.78 -0.42 -7.05
C LEU A 193 -0.20 0.84 -6.41
N ASP A 194 0.31 1.78 -7.21
CA ASP A 194 0.85 3.06 -6.73
C ASP A 194 -0.26 3.88 -6.03
N GLN A 195 -1.46 3.93 -6.62
CA GLN A 195 -2.64 4.55 -6.01
C GLN A 195 -3.10 3.85 -4.72
N ALA A 196 -3.00 2.52 -4.66
CA ALA A 196 -3.33 1.76 -3.44
C ALA A 196 -2.32 2.02 -2.32
N ALA A 197 -1.02 2.07 -2.66
CA ALA A 197 0.04 2.41 -1.71
C ALA A 197 -0.09 3.85 -1.19
N ALA A 198 -0.41 4.81 -2.06
CA ALA A 198 -0.66 6.20 -1.66
C ALA A 198 -1.83 6.31 -0.65
N LYS A 199 -2.95 5.62 -0.91
CA LYS A 199 -4.11 5.59 0.00
C LYS A 199 -3.80 4.90 1.33
N ALA A 200 -3.02 3.82 1.31
CA ALA A 200 -2.57 3.16 2.54
C ALA A 200 -1.66 4.07 3.38
N GLN A 201 -0.75 4.82 2.75
CA GLN A 201 0.09 5.80 3.44
C GLN A 201 -0.73 6.97 4.01
N GLU A 202 -1.73 7.46 3.28
CA GLU A 202 -2.67 8.48 3.76
C GLU A 202 -3.45 7.98 5.00
N GLN A 203 -3.97 6.76 4.95
CA GLN A 203 -4.65 6.13 6.08
C GLN A 203 -3.73 5.97 7.30
N ALA A 204 -2.47 5.52 7.11
CA ALA A 204 -1.49 5.41 8.18
C ALA A 204 -1.14 6.78 8.81
N ASN A 205 -0.98 7.81 7.99
CA ASN A 205 -0.73 9.19 8.46
C ASN A 205 -1.93 9.74 9.26
N ASN A 206 -3.16 9.48 8.79
CA ASN A 206 -4.39 9.89 9.47
C ASN A 206 -4.58 9.14 10.80
N ALA A 207 -4.32 7.84 10.84
CA ALA A 207 -4.34 7.03 12.06
C ALA A 207 -3.31 7.54 13.08
N LYS A 208 -2.08 7.84 12.66
CA LYS A 208 -1.08 8.47 13.53
C LYS A 208 -1.54 9.83 14.07
N SER A 209 -2.10 10.70 13.22
CA SER A 209 -2.62 12.00 13.68
C SER A 209 -3.78 11.86 14.67
N ALA A 210 -4.61 10.83 14.54
CA ALA A 210 -5.67 10.52 15.50
C ALA A 210 -5.08 10.02 16.84
N TRP A 211 -4.06 9.16 16.80
CA TRP A 211 -3.37 8.67 17.99
C TRP A 211 -2.66 9.81 18.75
N ASP A 212 -1.89 10.65 18.06
CA ASP A 212 -1.21 11.81 18.66
C ASP A 212 -2.22 12.77 19.36
N LYS A 213 -3.42 12.94 18.79
CA LYS A 213 -4.53 13.70 19.42
C LYS A 213 -5.11 12.99 20.63
N ALA A 214 -5.29 11.66 20.59
CA ALA A 214 -5.80 10.87 21.71
C ALA A 214 -4.84 10.90 22.91
N THR A 215 -3.53 10.73 22.67
CA THR A 215 -2.48 10.89 23.70
C THR A 215 -2.50 12.28 24.33
N THR A 216 -2.67 13.33 23.50
CA THR A 216 -2.80 14.72 23.99
C THR A 216 -4.07 14.90 24.85
N HIS A 217 -5.19 14.31 24.44
CA HIS A 217 -6.45 14.37 25.19
C HIS A 217 -6.36 13.63 26.54
N GLN A 218 -5.74 12.45 26.57
CA GLN A 218 -5.46 11.71 27.81
C GLN A 218 -4.63 12.55 28.78
N SER A 219 -3.55 13.19 28.31
CA SER A 219 -2.72 14.05 29.17
C SER A 219 -3.50 15.22 29.77
N ASN A 220 -4.42 15.82 28.99
CA ASN A 220 -5.29 16.88 29.48
C ASN A 220 -6.31 16.39 30.53
N LEU A 221 -6.85 15.17 30.37
CA LEU A 221 -7.72 14.54 31.37
C LEU A 221 -6.96 14.20 32.65
N ASP A 222 -5.75 13.64 32.55
CA ASP A 222 -4.90 13.32 33.71
C ASP A 222 -4.52 14.60 34.49
N GLN A 223 -4.21 15.69 33.79
CA GLN A 223 -4.01 17.02 34.40
C GLN A 223 -5.28 17.59 35.05
N ALA A 224 -6.45 17.38 34.45
CA ALA A 224 -7.72 17.83 35.01
C ALA A 224 -8.07 17.06 36.30
N ALA A 225 -7.85 15.74 36.32
CA ALA A 225 -7.99 14.89 37.49
C ALA A 225 -7.04 15.30 38.63
N ALA A 226 -5.78 15.59 38.32
CA ALA A 226 -4.81 16.09 39.30
C ALA A 226 -5.25 17.44 39.91
N LYS A 227 -5.66 18.41 39.09
CA LYS A 227 -6.16 19.72 39.55
C LYS A 227 -7.47 19.63 40.33
N ALA A 228 -8.30 18.62 40.07
CA ALA A 228 -9.50 18.37 40.87
C ALA A 228 -9.14 17.78 42.24
N GLN A 229 -8.20 16.83 42.31
CA GLN A 229 -7.70 16.28 43.57
C GLN A 229 -7.00 17.34 44.43
N GLU A 230 -6.21 18.23 43.83
CA GLU A 230 -5.60 19.37 44.52
C GLU A 230 -6.64 20.26 45.20
N LYS A 231 -7.73 20.59 44.49
CA LYS A 231 -8.86 21.35 45.06
C LYS A 231 -9.58 20.61 46.19
N ALA A 232 -9.74 19.28 46.08
CA ALA A 232 -10.29 18.47 47.16
C ALA A 232 -9.40 18.50 48.41
N ASN A 233 -8.08 18.32 48.24
CA ASN A 233 -7.11 18.35 49.34
C ASN A 233 -7.08 19.73 50.02
N ASN A 234 -7.12 20.81 49.24
CA ASN A 234 -7.16 22.18 49.75
C ASN A 234 -8.48 22.48 50.51
N ALA A 235 -9.62 22.02 50.00
CA ALA A 235 -10.91 22.14 50.69
C ALA A 235 -10.92 21.35 52.01
N LYS A 236 -10.33 20.14 52.04
CA LYS A 236 -10.15 19.37 53.30
C LYS A 236 -9.29 20.15 54.30
N SER A 237 -8.18 20.75 53.85
CA SER A 237 -7.29 21.51 54.74
C SER A 237 -7.95 22.76 55.32
N ASP A 238 -8.92 23.37 54.64
CA ASP A 238 -9.72 24.45 55.23
C ASP A 238 -10.77 23.91 56.22
N TRP A 239 -11.48 22.84 55.86
CA TRP A 239 -12.41 22.14 56.76
C TRP A 239 -11.76 21.72 58.09
N ASP A 240 -10.59 21.08 58.04
CA ASP A 240 -9.82 20.67 59.21
C ASP A 240 -9.49 21.87 60.14
N LYS A 241 -9.19 23.04 59.56
CA LYS A 241 -8.93 24.28 60.32
C LYS A 241 -10.21 24.86 60.92
N LYS A 242 -11.34 24.81 60.20
CA LYS A 242 -12.64 25.29 60.70
C LYS A 242 -13.13 24.44 61.87
N ILE A 243 -13.04 23.12 61.78
CA ILE A 243 -13.32 22.19 62.89
C ILE A 243 -12.42 22.48 64.09
N THR A 244 -11.10 22.66 63.86
CA THR A 244 -10.16 23.03 64.94
C THR A 244 -10.50 24.38 65.58
N HIS A 245 -10.94 25.37 64.79
CA HIS A 245 -11.34 26.68 65.30
C HIS A 245 -12.62 26.61 66.13
N GLN A 246 -13.62 25.84 65.69
CA GLN A 246 -14.84 25.56 66.44
C GLN A 246 -14.52 24.94 67.80
N ALA A 247 -13.74 23.86 67.84
CA ALA A 247 -13.36 23.18 69.09
C ALA A 247 -12.64 24.12 70.08
N ASN A 248 -11.77 25.01 69.58
CA ASN A 248 -11.11 26.01 70.42
C ASN A 248 -12.09 27.05 71.01
N LEU A 249 -13.14 27.43 70.26
CA LEU A 249 -14.19 28.34 70.76
C LEU A 249 -15.12 27.65 71.77
N GLU A 250 -15.45 26.38 71.55
CA GLU A 250 -16.21 25.55 72.49
C GLU A 250 -15.45 25.37 73.82
N GLN A 251 -14.14 25.08 73.77
CA GLN A 251 -13.28 25.00 74.95
C GLN A 251 -13.21 26.33 75.71
N ALA A 252 -13.09 27.46 74.99
CA ALA A 252 -13.08 28.79 75.60
C ALA A 252 -14.44 29.14 76.24
N ALA A 253 -15.56 28.71 75.63
CA ALA A 253 -16.89 28.88 76.21
C ALA A 253 -17.05 28.08 77.50
N GLU A 254 -16.49 26.87 77.59
CA GLU A 254 -16.54 26.05 78.81
C GLU A 254 -15.72 26.65 79.96
N GLN A 255 -14.49 27.12 79.67
CA GLN A 255 -13.68 27.85 80.66
C GLN A 255 -14.39 29.12 81.17
N LEU A 256 -15.19 29.77 80.33
CA LEU A 256 -15.94 30.96 80.71
C LEU A 256 -17.22 30.62 81.50
N ARG A 257 -17.85 29.45 81.25
CA ARG A 257 -18.93 28.90 82.10
C ARG A 257 -18.43 28.61 83.52
N GLU A 258 -17.25 28.00 83.64
CA GLU A 258 -16.61 27.75 84.94
C GLU A 258 -16.33 29.07 85.69
N GLN A 259 -15.80 30.09 85.02
CA GLN A 259 -15.59 31.42 85.62
C GLN A 259 -16.90 32.10 86.02
N LEU A 260 -17.95 31.98 85.20
CA LEU A 260 -19.28 32.51 85.47
C LEU A 260 -19.93 31.83 86.69
N GLU A 261 -19.82 30.51 86.83
CA GLU A 261 -20.41 29.78 87.95
C GLU A 261 -19.69 30.11 89.27
N ASN A 262 -18.35 30.20 89.24
CA ASN A 262 -17.58 30.72 90.38
C ASN A 262 -17.99 32.16 90.73
N ALA A 263 -18.24 33.03 89.74
CA ALA A 263 -18.71 34.39 89.97
C ALA A 263 -20.13 34.46 90.57
N LYS A 264 -21.03 33.51 90.27
CA LYS A 264 -22.34 33.38 90.95
C LYS A 264 -22.20 32.92 92.39
N SER A 265 -21.20 32.09 92.68
CA SER A 265 -20.85 31.69 94.06
C SER A 265 -20.37 32.92 94.86
N ASP A 266 -19.44 33.70 94.30
CA ASP A 266 -18.99 34.98 94.88
C ASP A 266 -20.18 35.94 95.11
N GLN A 267 -21.08 36.06 94.14
CA GLN A 267 -22.28 36.90 94.19
C GLN A 267 -23.25 36.47 95.29
N THR A 268 -23.46 35.16 95.45
CA THR A 268 -24.34 34.62 96.50
C THR A 268 -23.77 34.94 97.88
N PHE A 269 -22.48 34.67 98.10
CA PHE A 269 -21.79 35.01 99.35
C PHE A 269 -21.76 36.52 99.62
N ALA A 270 -21.57 37.35 98.61
CA ALA A 270 -21.59 38.82 98.76
C ALA A 270 -22.98 39.33 99.17
N ARG A 271 -24.06 38.78 98.61
CA ARG A 271 -25.45 39.10 98.95
C ARG A 271 -25.89 38.56 100.31
N GLU A 272 -25.39 37.40 100.74
CA GLU A 272 -25.56 36.90 102.10
C GLU A 272 -24.90 37.84 103.12
N ASN A 273 -23.65 38.28 102.88
CA ASN A 273 -22.97 39.25 103.72
C ASN A 273 -23.68 40.63 103.74
N GLU A 274 -24.21 41.08 102.60
CA GLU A 274 -25.03 42.30 102.54
C GLU A 274 -26.31 42.18 103.37
N THR A 275 -26.98 41.02 103.29
CA THR A 275 -28.20 40.73 104.06
C THR A 275 -27.90 40.70 105.56
N ASN A 276 -26.85 40.00 105.98
CA ASN A 276 -26.42 39.90 107.37
C ASN A 276 -26.00 41.26 107.94
N ALA A 277 -25.21 42.04 107.20
CA ALA A 277 -24.80 43.39 107.61
C ALA A 277 -25.98 44.37 107.68
N THR A 278 -26.97 44.23 106.79
CA THR A 278 -28.19 45.05 106.80
C THR A 278 -29.06 44.70 108.00
N GLY A 279 -29.31 43.42 108.28
CA GLY A 279 -30.06 42.96 109.45
C GLY A 279 -29.41 43.39 110.75
N ALA A 280 -28.12 43.07 110.93
CA ALA A 280 -27.36 43.45 112.13
C ALA A 280 -27.36 44.98 112.37
N LEU A 281 -27.30 45.81 111.32
CA LEU A 281 -27.39 47.27 111.48
C LEU A 281 -28.81 47.75 111.82
N GLN A 282 -29.84 47.12 111.25
CA GLN A 282 -31.25 47.44 111.56
C GLN A 282 -31.61 47.08 113.00
N ASP A 283 -31.18 45.91 113.48
CA ASP A 283 -31.44 45.43 114.84
C ASP A 283 -30.62 46.18 115.90
N PHE A 284 -29.39 46.63 115.57
CA PHE A 284 -28.54 47.39 116.49
C PHE A 284 -29.05 48.81 116.75
N TRP A 285 -29.75 49.43 115.79
CA TRP A 285 -30.19 50.83 115.91
C TRP A 285 -31.20 51.07 117.05
N PRO A 286 -32.24 50.24 117.27
CA PRO A 286 -33.07 50.29 118.49
C PRO A 286 -32.24 50.19 119.78
N VAL A 287 -31.37 49.17 119.88
CA VAL A 287 -30.56 48.89 121.08
C VAL A 287 -29.66 50.07 121.46
N LEU A 288 -29.01 50.70 120.46
CA LEU A 288 -28.20 51.91 120.65
C LEU A 288 -29.04 53.09 121.20
N ASN A 289 -30.28 53.24 120.74
CA ASN A 289 -31.16 54.31 121.19
C ASN A 289 -31.73 54.04 122.59
N ASP A 290 -32.14 52.81 122.89
CA ASP A 290 -32.62 52.43 124.22
C ASP A 290 -31.53 52.60 125.30
N ALA A 291 -30.27 52.25 124.99
CA ALA A 291 -29.12 52.47 125.86
C ALA A 291 -28.85 53.98 126.12
N ARG A 292 -28.91 54.80 125.05
CA ARG A 292 -28.74 56.26 125.13
C ARG A 292 -29.87 56.94 125.91
N GLY A 293 -31.12 56.57 125.65
CA GLY A 293 -32.30 57.09 126.34
C GLY A 293 -32.46 56.57 127.77
N GLY A 294 -31.85 55.42 128.11
CA GLY A 294 -32.08 54.72 129.37
C GLY A 294 -33.47 54.10 129.46
N GLN A 295 -34.01 53.64 128.32
CA GLN A 295 -35.39 53.14 128.19
C GLN A 295 -35.55 51.66 128.57
N LYS A 296 -34.43 50.92 128.65
CA LYS A 296 -34.32 49.51 129.05
C LYS A 296 -33.26 49.34 130.14
N ALA A 297 -33.32 48.25 130.89
CA ALA A 297 -32.25 47.87 131.81
C ALA A 297 -31.02 47.36 131.03
N PRO A 298 -29.80 47.45 131.59
CA PRO A 298 -28.59 46.98 130.90
C PRO A 298 -28.62 45.48 130.54
N HIS A 299 -29.31 44.64 131.34
CA HIS A 299 -29.50 43.22 131.03
C HIS A 299 -30.36 43.03 129.78
N ASP A 300 -31.49 43.72 129.65
CA ASP A 300 -32.34 43.64 128.45
C ASP A 300 -31.55 44.04 127.18
N ILE A 301 -30.69 45.06 127.31
CA ILE A 301 -29.80 45.54 126.24
C ILE A 301 -28.72 44.49 125.91
N ALA A 302 -28.18 43.77 126.90
CA ALA A 302 -27.22 42.69 126.67
C ALA A 302 -27.85 41.48 125.96
N ASP A 303 -29.08 41.10 126.35
CA ASP A 303 -29.83 40.01 125.73
C ASP A 303 -30.20 40.33 124.27
N GLU A 304 -30.58 41.58 123.97
CA GLU A 304 -30.84 42.04 122.60
C GLU A 304 -29.56 42.15 121.74
N LEU A 305 -28.38 42.37 122.33
CA LEU A 305 -27.10 42.37 121.59
C LEU A 305 -26.67 40.96 121.16
N TYR A 306 -27.01 39.91 121.90
CA TYR A 306 -26.57 38.55 121.60
C TYR A 306 -26.92 38.04 120.18
N PRO A 307 -28.17 38.14 119.69
CA PRO A 307 -28.49 37.75 118.31
C PRO A 307 -27.78 38.64 117.28
N ILE A 308 -27.48 39.90 117.62
CA ILE A 308 -26.79 40.85 116.72
C ILE A 308 -25.30 40.53 116.62
N VAL A 309 -24.65 40.10 117.71
CA VAL A 309 -23.28 39.54 117.67
C VAL A 309 -23.22 38.31 116.77
N MET A 310 -24.24 37.44 116.83
CA MET A 310 -24.34 36.26 115.96
C MET A 310 -24.58 36.63 114.49
N ALA A 311 -25.45 37.60 114.20
CA ALA A 311 -25.68 38.11 112.84
C ALA A 311 -24.46 38.86 112.28
N ALA A 312 -23.64 39.46 113.13
CA ALA A 312 -22.38 40.10 112.77
C ALA A 312 -21.21 39.12 112.57
N ASN A 313 -21.38 37.83 112.87
CA ASN A 313 -20.31 36.83 112.72
C ASN A 313 -19.89 36.70 111.25
N GLY A 314 -18.57 36.73 110.99
CA GLY A 314 -18.00 36.79 109.64
C GLY A 314 -17.90 38.20 109.04
N LEU A 315 -18.58 39.21 109.60
CA LEU A 315 -18.42 40.62 109.16
C LEU A 315 -17.18 41.26 109.80
N PRO A 316 -16.54 42.25 109.15
CA PRO A 316 -15.46 43.04 109.74
C PRO A 316 -15.84 43.76 111.05
N ALA A 317 -17.13 44.00 111.29
CA ALA A 317 -17.65 44.59 112.51
C ALA A 317 -17.64 43.65 113.74
N TYR A 318 -17.54 42.33 113.57
CA TYR A 318 -17.80 41.33 114.63
C TYR A 318 -17.10 41.66 115.96
N GLU A 319 -15.79 41.93 115.91
CA GLU A 319 -14.98 42.26 117.09
C GLU A 319 -15.53 43.47 117.85
N LYS A 320 -16.04 44.49 117.14
CA LYS A 320 -16.58 45.71 117.75
C LYS A 320 -17.99 45.51 118.34
N VAL A 321 -18.82 44.69 117.72
CA VAL A 321 -20.13 44.31 118.30
C VAL A 321 -19.91 43.46 119.56
N ASN A 322 -18.95 42.54 119.55
CA ASN A 322 -18.57 41.74 120.72
C ASN A 322 -17.92 42.57 121.85
N ASP A 323 -17.05 43.53 121.52
CA ASP A 323 -16.55 44.55 122.47
C ASP A 323 -17.72 45.29 123.15
N ALA A 324 -18.72 45.71 122.37
CA ALA A 324 -19.88 46.45 122.87
C ALA A 324 -20.79 45.59 123.76
N MET A 325 -21.06 44.34 123.38
CA MET A 325 -21.77 43.38 124.24
C MET A 325 -21.03 43.20 125.57
N THR A 326 -19.71 43.01 125.52
CA THR A 326 -18.87 42.87 126.73
C THR A 326 -18.94 44.11 127.63
N ALA A 327 -18.91 45.32 127.04
CA ALA A 327 -19.02 46.57 127.78
C ALA A 327 -20.41 46.78 128.40
N VAL A 328 -21.49 46.39 127.71
CA VAL A 328 -22.86 46.44 128.24
C VAL A 328 -23.05 45.45 129.38
N SER A 329 -22.55 44.22 129.28
CA SER A 329 -22.59 43.25 130.38
C SER A 329 -21.87 43.76 131.63
N ASN A 330 -20.68 44.36 131.48
CA ASN A 330 -19.97 44.99 132.60
C ASN A 330 -20.77 46.16 133.22
N TRP A 331 -21.51 46.93 132.42
CA TRP A 331 -22.44 47.94 132.94
C TRP A 331 -23.68 47.31 133.61
N ALA A 332 -24.11 46.11 133.21
CA ALA A 332 -25.22 45.44 133.87
C ALA A 332 -24.86 44.98 135.30
N ASP A 333 -23.67 44.41 135.48
CA ASP A 333 -23.15 43.97 136.78
C ASP A 333 -23.03 45.13 137.81
N ASP A 334 -22.81 46.37 137.36
CA ASP A 334 -22.78 47.59 138.19
C ASP A 334 -23.55 48.76 137.51
N SER A 335 -24.87 48.58 137.38
CA SER A 335 -25.77 49.51 136.66
C SER A 335 -25.78 50.96 137.15
N ASN A 336 -25.37 51.21 138.40
CA ASN A 336 -25.27 52.56 138.97
C ASN A 336 -24.00 53.31 138.53
N ASN A 337 -23.05 52.63 137.89
CA ASN A 337 -21.74 53.17 137.57
C ASN A 337 -21.74 53.95 136.26
N ALA A 338 -21.84 55.28 136.38
CA ALA A 338 -21.83 56.19 135.25
C ALA A 338 -20.60 56.05 134.34
N SER A 339 -19.45 55.59 134.85
CA SER A 339 -18.25 55.37 134.02
C SER A 339 -18.37 54.13 133.13
N LEU A 340 -18.97 53.04 133.65
CA LEU A 340 -19.26 51.84 132.87
C LEU A 340 -20.40 52.11 131.86
N LYS A 341 -21.42 52.89 132.24
CA LYS A 341 -22.43 53.35 131.28
C LYS A 341 -21.81 54.13 130.12
N GLN A 342 -20.91 55.08 130.37
CA GLN A 342 -20.28 55.84 129.30
C GLN A 342 -19.41 54.95 128.42
N ALA A 343 -18.58 54.09 129.00
CA ALA A 343 -17.75 53.14 128.24
C ALA A 343 -18.60 52.20 127.37
N ALA A 344 -19.75 51.74 127.85
CA ALA A 344 -20.71 50.97 127.08
C ALA A 344 -21.31 51.78 125.92
N LEU A 345 -21.72 53.04 126.14
CA LEU A 345 -22.25 53.93 125.10
C LEU A 345 -21.21 54.28 124.02
N ASP A 346 -19.94 54.47 124.42
CA ASP A 346 -18.83 54.70 123.49
C ASP A 346 -18.60 53.46 122.63
N LYS A 347 -18.50 52.27 123.24
CA LYS A 347 -18.34 51.00 122.52
C LYS A 347 -19.54 50.65 121.62
N LEU A 348 -20.77 50.94 122.05
CA LEU A 348 -21.96 50.80 121.21
C LEU A 348 -21.89 51.75 119.99
N THR A 349 -21.33 52.95 120.15
CA THR A 349 -21.17 53.91 119.06
C THR A 349 -20.05 53.51 118.09
N ASP A 350 -18.94 52.94 118.59
CA ASP A 350 -17.89 52.29 117.78
C ASP A 350 -18.48 51.11 116.96
N ALA A 351 -19.24 50.23 117.61
CA ALA A 351 -19.86 49.06 117.00
C ALA A 351 -20.86 49.43 115.89
N PHE A 352 -21.71 50.43 116.12
CA PHE A 352 -22.62 50.95 115.08
C PHE A 352 -21.84 51.52 113.88
N SER A 353 -20.74 52.24 114.14
CA SER A 353 -19.88 52.81 113.10
C SER A 353 -19.18 51.71 112.29
N ALA A 354 -18.75 50.63 112.94
CA ALA A 354 -18.17 49.45 112.31
C ALA A 354 -19.20 48.63 111.50
N LEU A 355 -20.42 48.46 112.00
CA LEU A 355 -21.53 47.81 111.29
C LEU A 355 -21.93 48.61 110.04
N SER A 356 -22.09 49.93 110.16
CA SER A 356 -22.39 50.82 109.02
C SER A 356 -21.30 50.77 107.96
N SER A 357 -20.02 50.77 108.38
CA SER A 357 -18.87 50.58 107.48
C SER A 357 -18.88 49.20 106.81
N SER A 358 -19.26 48.15 107.53
CA SER A 358 -19.35 46.78 106.99
C SER A 358 -20.50 46.62 106.00
N MET A 359 -21.66 47.24 106.25
CA MET A 359 -22.78 47.28 105.30
C MET A 359 -22.37 47.99 104.00
N ALA A 360 -21.68 49.13 104.09
CA ALA A 360 -21.19 49.85 102.91
C ALA A 360 -20.15 49.03 102.11
N GLN A 361 -19.29 48.26 102.79
CA GLN A 361 -18.36 47.34 102.14
C GLN A 361 -19.10 46.17 101.48
N ALA A 362 -20.06 45.55 102.17
CA ALA A 362 -20.82 44.40 101.66
C ALA A 362 -21.69 44.77 100.45
N ASN A 363 -22.40 45.91 100.48
CA ASN A 363 -23.16 46.43 99.34
C ASN A 363 -22.25 46.71 98.12
N ASN A 364 -21.06 47.28 98.34
CA ASN A 364 -20.10 47.51 97.25
C ASN A 364 -19.54 46.18 96.67
N ALA A 365 -19.29 45.18 97.51
CA ALA A 365 -18.87 43.84 97.08
C ALA A 365 -19.99 43.12 96.30
N SER A 366 -21.23 43.18 96.80
CA SER A 366 -22.44 42.66 96.15
C SER A 366 -22.62 43.27 94.77
N ARG A 367 -22.54 44.60 94.64
CA ARG A 367 -22.61 45.32 93.36
C ARG A 367 -21.46 44.95 92.40
N GLN A 368 -20.24 44.78 92.89
CA GLN A 368 -19.11 44.33 92.07
C GLN A 368 -19.27 42.89 91.58
N ALA A 369 -19.86 42.00 92.38
CA ALA A 369 -20.18 40.64 91.98
C ALA A 369 -21.31 40.60 90.93
N ASP A 370 -22.35 41.40 91.09
CA ASP A 370 -23.40 41.60 90.08
C ASP A 370 -22.83 42.10 88.73
N GLU A 371 -21.93 43.09 88.77
CA GLU A 371 -21.22 43.61 87.58
C GLU A 371 -20.32 42.53 86.94
N LYS A 372 -19.59 41.75 87.75
CA LYS A 372 -18.75 40.62 87.31
C LYS A 372 -19.56 39.53 86.61
N VAL A 373 -20.65 39.07 87.22
CA VAL A 373 -21.56 38.04 86.67
C VAL A 373 -22.19 38.54 85.36
N THR A 374 -22.65 39.78 85.33
CA THR A 374 -23.23 40.40 84.11
C THR A 374 -22.22 40.47 82.97
N SER A 375 -20.96 40.87 83.26
CA SER A 375 -19.88 40.94 82.27
C SER A 375 -19.51 39.56 81.72
N LEU A 376 -19.38 38.55 82.58
CA LEU A 376 -19.05 37.18 82.17
C LEU A 376 -20.19 36.54 81.34
N GLN A 377 -21.45 36.78 81.70
CA GLN A 377 -22.60 36.33 80.90
C GLN A 377 -22.60 36.96 79.50
N GLN A 378 -22.38 38.27 79.39
CA GLN A 378 -22.31 38.95 78.08
C GLN A 378 -21.15 38.45 77.21
N GLN A 379 -20.00 38.12 77.82
CA GLN A 379 -18.88 37.50 77.10
C GLN A 379 -19.21 36.08 76.64
N LEU A 380 -19.91 35.30 77.47
CA LEU A 380 -20.34 33.94 77.14
C LEU A 380 -21.36 33.93 75.99
N ASP A 381 -22.34 34.85 76.00
CA ASP A 381 -23.32 34.97 74.93
C ASP A 381 -22.66 35.34 73.59
N GLN A 382 -21.73 36.30 73.58
CA GLN A 382 -20.93 36.64 72.39
C GLN A 382 -20.06 35.48 71.91
N LEU A 383 -19.55 34.64 72.82
CA LEU A 383 -18.69 33.51 72.49
C LEU A 383 -19.49 32.31 71.96
N ASN A 384 -20.69 32.06 72.51
CA ASN A 384 -21.64 31.08 71.98
C ASN A 384 -22.06 31.43 70.53
N VAL A 385 -22.33 32.71 70.23
CA VAL A 385 -22.63 33.16 68.85
C VAL A 385 -21.46 32.86 67.91
N LYS A 386 -20.22 33.21 68.30
CA LYS A 386 -19.01 32.93 67.50
C LYS A 386 -18.78 31.42 67.30
N ALA A 387 -19.05 30.60 68.31
CA ALA A 387 -18.95 29.15 68.21
C ALA A 387 -19.96 28.59 67.19
N GLN A 388 -21.22 29.08 67.20
CA GLN A 388 -22.22 28.70 66.20
C GLN A 388 -21.86 29.18 64.79
N GLU A 389 -21.31 30.40 64.64
CA GLU A 389 -20.81 30.89 63.35
C GLU A 389 -19.63 30.04 62.83
N ALA A 390 -18.73 29.58 63.72
CA ALA A 390 -17.63 28.70 63.37
C ALA A 390 -18.10 27.29 62.98
N ALA A 391 -19.09 26.73 63.69
CA ALA A 391 -19.74 25.47 63.33
C ALA A 391 -20.41 25.53 61.95
N ASN A 392 -21.21 26.58 61.70
CA ASN A 392 -21.83 26.81 60.39
C ASN A 392 -20.80 26.93 59.26
N GLN A 393 -19.64 27.55 59.52
CA GLN A 393 -18.52 27.62 58.57
C GLN A 393 -17.81 26.27 58.38
N ALA A 394 -17.71 25.44 59.44
CA ALA A 394 -17.15 24.11 59.35
C ALA A 394 -18.05 23.17 58.53
N ASP A 395 -19.36 23.20 58.73
CA ASP A 395 -20.32 22.46 57.91
C ASP A 395 -20.24 22.85 56.43
N ALA A 396 -20.20 24.16 56.14
CA ALA A 396 -20.06 24.66 54.77
C ALA A 396 -18.72 24.25 54.11
N ALA A 397 -17.62 24.27 54.86
CA ALA A 397 -16.32 23.79 54.38
C ALA A 397 -16.31 22.25 54.16
N GLY A 398 -17.01 21.49 55.00
CA GLY A 398 -17.17 20.04 54.87
C GLY A 398 -18.00 19.65 53.65
N GLN A 399 -19.09 20.38 53.37
CA GLN A 399 -19.86 20.24 52.14
C GLN A 399 -19.00 20.54 50.90
N LEU A 400 -18.24 21.65 50.90
CA LEU A 400 -17.33 22.01 49.81
C LEU A 400 -16.22 20.96 49.61
N PHE A 401 -15.68 20.38 50.69
CA PHE A 401 -14.74 19.26 50.60
C PHE A 401 -15.38 18.04 49.91
N ASN A 402 -16.57 17.63 50.35
CA ASN A 402 -17.28 16.49 49.76
C ASN A 402 -17.57 16.70 48.27
N ASP A 403 -18.04 17.89 47.87
CA ASP A 403 -18.27 18.23 46.47
C ASP A 403 -16.98 18.17 45.63
N ARG A 404 -15.87 18.73 46.14
CA ARG A 404 -14.58 18.70 45.43
C ARG A 404 -13.97 17.32 45.36
N ASN A 405 -14.16 16.49 46.38
CA ASN A 405 -13.76 15.08 46.36
C ASN A 405 -14.59 14.29 45.33
N ASN A 406 -15.91 14.54 45.26
CA ASN A 406 -16.77 13.96 44.24
C ASN A 406 -16.38 14.42 42.82
N ASP A 407 -16.01 15.68 42.62
CA ASP A 407 -15.47 16.18 41.35
C ASP A 407 -14.14 15.50 40.98
N ALA A 408 -13.24 15.30 41.95
CA ALA A 408 -11.97 14.61 41.74
C ALA A 408 -12.18 13.14 41.31
N ILE A 409 -13.08 12.42 41.98
CA ILE A 409 -13.44 11.03 41.63
C ILE A 409 -14.04 10.95 40.23
N LYS A 410 -14.95 11.86 39.85
CA LYS A 410 -15.50 11.94 38.48
C LYS A 410 -14.42 12.18 37.44
N ALA A 411 -13.50 13.11 37.70
CA ALA A 411 -12.41 13.46 36.78
C ALA A 411 -11.40 12.30 36.62
N GLN A 412 -11.04 11.63 37.72
CA GLN A 412 -10.21 10.41 37.70
C GLN A 412 -10.89 9.28 36.91
N LYS A 413 -12.20 9.06 37.11
CA LYS A 413 -12.96 8.07 36.34
C LYS A 413 -12.97 8.42 34.85
N ALA A 414 -13.25 9.67 34.47
CA ALA A 414 -13.24 10.10 33.08
C ALA A 414 -11.85 9.92 32.40
N ALA A 415 -10.77 10.18 33.14
CA ALA A 415 -9.40 9.94 32.67
C ALA A 415 -9.09 8.44 32.52
N ALA A 416 -9.59 7.58 33.39
CA ALA A 416 -9.44 6.12 33.30
C ALA A 416 -10.30 5.50 32.18
N ASP A 417 -11.55 5.95 32.04
CA ASP A 417 -12.48 5.52 30.98
C ASP A 417 -11.91 5.86 29.59
N TYR A 418 -11.40 7.09 29.42
CA TYR A 418 -10.77 7.49 28.15
C TYR A 418 -9.51 6.68 27.86
N ARG A 419 -8.69 6.39 28.88
CA ARG A 419 -7.48 5.57 28.72
C ARG A 419 -7.82 4.17 28.25
N ALA A 420 -8.80 3.51 28.87
CA ALA A 420 -9.26 2.18 28.46
C ALA A 420 -9.76 2.14 27.00
N VAL A 421 -10.47 3.18 26.55
CA VAL A 421 -10.90 3.31 25.15
C VAL A 421 -9.72 3.58 24.21
N SER A 422 -8.77 4.43 24.61
CA SER A 422 -7.57 4.75 23.83
C SER A 422 -6.63 3.56 23.68
N ASP A 423 -6.44 2.78 24.75
CA ASP A 423 -5.60 1.58 24.76
C ASP A 423 -6.21 0.46 23.92
N ALA A 424 -7.54 0.32 23.92
CA ALA A 424 -8.26 -0.60 23.04
C ALA A 424 -8.19 -0.17 21.56
N ALA A 425 -8.30 1.14 21.28
CA ALA A 425 -8.16 1.68 19.93
C ALA A 425 -6.73 1.57 19.39
N GLY A 426 -5.71 1.55 20.25
CA GLY A 426 -4.31 1.32 19.89
C GLY A 426 -3.91 -0.14 19.63
N GLN A 427 -4.85 -1.09 19.74
CA GLN A 427 -4.65 -2.52 19.50
C GLN A 427 -5.29 -3.02 18.18
N LEU A 428 -5.84 -2.10 17.37
CA LEU A 428 -6.55 -2.35 16.11
C LEU A 428 -5.74 -1.85 14.89
#